data_AF-A0A142XC02-F1
#
_entry.id   AF-A0A142XC02-F1
#
_cell.length_a   1.000
_cell.length_b   1.000
_cell.length_c   1.000
_cell.angle_alpha   90.00
_cell.angle_beta   90.00
_cell.angle_gamma   90.00
#
_symmetry.space_group_name_H-M   'P 1'
#
loop_
_entity.id
_entity.type
_entity.pdbx_description
1 polymer ?
#
loop_
_entity_poly.entity_id
_entity_poly.type
_entity_poly.pdbx_seq_one_letter_code
_entity_poly.pdbx_strand_id
1 'polypeptide(L)'
;MAVGERSFKLCGGNLRAFEDTHSREYLISGAAGTGKTLANLLKILKFGQDWPGARMLILRKTRHSLTETALVTWERDVLGSGHPMITPVRERMNRHEYKFPVKNGQRSVLVTAGLDKPDKVLSSEWDLIYVPEATDLELTDWETLGAGCARWPALTISSSATATRPRRTTG
;
A
#
# COMPACT_ATOMS: atom_id res chain seq x y z
N MET A 1 -19.75 -10.48 -7.09
CA MET A 1 -18.91 -11.07 -8.15
C MET A 1 -17.52 -11.24 -7.57
N ALA A 2 -17.09 -12.47 -7.32
CA ALA A 2 -15.78 -12.78 -6.76
C ALA A 2 -14.72 -12.55 -7.85
N VAL A 3 -13.86 -11.56 -7.62
CA VAL A 3 -12.67 -11.34 -8.43
C VAL A 3 -11.74 -12.52 -8.19
N GLY A 4 -11.33 -13.19 -9.28
CA GLY A 4 -10.60 -14.46 -9.23
C GLY A 4 -9.46 -14.46 -8.22
N GLU A 5 -9.44 -15.47 -7.34
CA GLU A 5 -8.41 -15.69 -6.34
C GLU A 5 -7.05 -15.81 -7.04
N ARG A 6 -6.30 -14.70 -7.06
CA ARG A 6 -4.89 -14.73 -7.44
C ARG A 6 -4.12 -15.22 -6.22
N SER A 7 -3.72 -16.49 -6.25
CA SER A 7 -2.87 -17.07 -5.20
C SER A 7 -1.44 -16.57 -5.35
N PHE A 8 -0.97 -15.79 -4.37
CA PHE A 8 0.42 -15.37 -4.26
C PHE A 8 1.09 -16.15 -3.13
N LYS A 9 2.22 -16.81 -3.42
CA LYS A 9 3.04 -17.44 -2.39
C LYS A 9 4.06 -16.43 -1.84
N LEU A 10 3.77 -15.88 -0.66
CA LEU A 10 4.72 -15.05 0.08
C LEU A 10 5.70 -15.95 0.84
N CYS A 11 6.97 -15.58 0.86
CA CYS A 11 8.05 -16.34 1.50
C CYS A 11 8.89 -15.44 2.41
N GLY A 12 9.47 -16.02 3.47
CA GLY A 12 10.46 -15.37 4.33
C GLY A 12 9.93 -14.12 5.03
N GLY A 13 10.71 -13.03 4.98
CA GLY A 13 10.35 -11.75 5.60
C GLY A 13 9.05 -11.13 5.10
N ASN A 14 8.66 -11.40 3.85
CA ASN A 14 7.40 -10.92 3.28
C ASN A 14 6.18 -11.59 3.93
N LEU A 15 6.28 -12.89 4.23
CA LEU A 15 5.20 -13.64 4.87
C LEU A 15 5.02 -13.17 6.32
N ARG A 16 6.13 -13.06 7.06
CA ARG A 16 6.12 -12.56 8.43
C ARG A 16 5.48 -11.17 8.52
N ALA A 17 5.86 -10.28 7.62
CA ALA A 17 5.30 -8.94 7.59
C ALA A 17 3.84 -8.88 7.15
N PHE A 18 3.41 -9.79 6.26
CA PHE A 18 2.00 -9.93 5.89
C PHE A 18 1.15 -10.43 7.07
N GLU A 19 1.66 -11.39 7.85
CA GLU A 19 1.00 -12.00 9.00
C GLU A 19 1.08 -11.15 10.28
N ASP A 20 2.05 -10.23 10.37
CA ASP A 20 2.24 -9.41 11.56
C ASP A 20 1.09 -8.43 11.79
N THR A 21 0.37 -8.62 12.90
CA THR A 21 -0.72 -7.76 13.36
C THR A 21 -0.39 -7.02 14.66
N HIS A 22 0.80 -7.24 15.25
CA HIS A 22 1.13 -6.76 16.59
C HIS A 22 2.11 -5.59 16.59
N SER A 23 3.07 -5.56 15.65
CA SER A 23 4.14 -4.55 15.65
C SER A 23 3.64 -3.20 15.13
N ARG A 24 3.67 -2.16 15.97
CA ARG A 24 3.29 -0.77 15.60
C ARG A 24 3.94 -0.29 14.30
N GLU A 25 5.19 -0.66 14.06
CA GLU A 25 5.94 -0.33 12.86
C GLU A 25 6.79 -1.54 12.47
N TYR A 26 6.94 -1.82 11.17
CA TYR A 26 7.73 -2.95 10.71
C TYR A 26 8.38 -2.71 9.35
N LEU A 27 9.67 -3.00 9.27
CA LEU A 27 10.52 -2.73 8.12
C LEU A 27 10.81 -4.00 7.33
N ILE A 28 10.61 -4.00 6.01
CA ILE A 28 11.03 -5.11 5.14
C ILE A 28 12.09 -4.62 4.18
N SER A 29 13.36 -4.82 4.54
CA SER A 29 14.48 -4.56 3.65
C SER A 29 14.87 -5.79 2.82
N GLY A 30 15.41 -5.59 1.62
CA GLY A 30 16.07 -6.64 0.84
C GLY A 30 16.25 -6.26 -0.64
N ALA A 31 16.81 -7.16 -1.45
CA ALA A 31 17.05 -6.92 -2.89
C ALA A 31 15.77 -6.57 -3.70
N ALA A 32 15.91 -5.79 -4.78
CA ALA A 32 14.76 -5.44 -5.62
C ALA A 32 14.17 -6.68 -6.32
N GLY A 33 12.85 -6.68 -6.52
CA GLY A 33 12.15 -7.79 -7.17
C GLY A 33 11.75 -8.95 -6.26
N THR A 34 12.13 -8.95 -4.97
CA THR A 34 11.70 -10.02 -4.04
C THR A 34 10.23 -9.93 -3.61
N GLY A 35 9.39 -9.17 -4.30
CA GLY A 35 7.95 -9.09 -4.02
C GLY A 35 7.56 -8.33 -2.75
N LYS A 36 8.44 -7.51 -2.17
CA LYS A 36 8.13 -6.69 -0.96
C LYS A 36 6.94 -5.75 -1.17
N THR A 37 7.00 -4.96 -2.25
CA THR A 37 5.92 -4.05 -2.63
C THR A 37 4.61 -4.82 -2.79
N LEU A 38 4.67 -5.98 -3.45
CA LEU A 38 3.50 -6.84 -3.64
C LEU A 38 2.95 -7.36 -2.30
N ALA A 39 3.80 -7.82 -1.39
CA ALA A 39 3.39 -8.31 -0.07
C ALA A 39 2.69 -7.22 0.75
N ASN A 40 3.27 -6.02 0.79
CA ASN A 40 2.68 -4.88 1.50
C ASN A 40 1.36 -4.44 0.87
N LEU A 41 1.28 -4.39 -0.46
CA LEU A 41 0.04 -4.07 -1.15
C LEU A 41 -1.04 -5.14 -0.90
N LEU A 42 -0.69 -6.43 -0.90
CA LEU A 42 -1.63 -7.50 -0.55
C LEU A 42 -2.13 -7.36 0.89
N LYS A 43 -1.26 -6.94 1.82
CA LYS A 43 -1.66 -6.67 3.21
C LYS A 43 -2.65 -5.51 3.28
N ILE A 44 -2.44 -4.43 2.53
CA ILE A 44 -3.39 -3.30 2.44
C ILE A 44 -4.74 -3.76 1.88
N LEU A 45 -4.73 -4.59 0.83
CA LEU A 45 -5.96 -5.15 0.25
C LEU A 45 -6.73 -5.97 1.29
N LYS A 46 -6.04 -6.87 2.00
CA LYS A 46 -6.61 -7.68 3.08
C LYS A 46 -7.15 -6.81 4.20
N PHE A 47 -6.38 -5.83 4.66
CA PHE A 47 -6.79 -4.90 5.73
C PHE A 47 -8.06 -4.14 5.36
N GLY A 48 -8.14 -3.60 4.14
CA GLY A 48 -9.33 -2.91 3.66
C GLY A 48 -10.57 -3.80 3.52
N GLN A 49 -10.40 -5.11 3.33
CA GLN A 49 -11.50 -6.09 3.25
C GLN A 49 -11.95 -6.61 4.63
N ASP A 50 -11.00 -6.74 5.55
CA ASP A 50 -11.21 -7.24 6.91
C ASP A 50 -11.80 -6.14 7.82
N TRP A 51 -11.42 -4.88 7.61
CA TRP A 51 -11.85 -3.73 8.41
C TRP A 51 -12.67 -2.72 7.58
N PRO A 52 -14.01 -2.88 7.51
CA PRO A 52 -14.89 -1.89 6.89
C PRO A 52 -14.77 -0.54 7.59
N GLY A 53 -14.67 0.54 6.82
CA GLY A 53 -14.51 1.90 7.36
C GLY A 53 -13.06 2.34 7.61
N ALA A 54 -12.08 1.45 7.42
CA ALA A 54 -10.67 1.79 7.58
C ALA A 54 -10.20 2.85 6.58
N ARG A 55 -9.42 3.82 7.07
CA ARG A 55 -8.73 4.84 6.28
C ARG A 55 -7.25 4.49 6.17
N MET A 56 -6.86 4.03 4.99
CA MET A 56 -5.48 3.66 4.69
C MET A 56 -4.83 4.74 3.83
N LEU A 57 -3.53 4.94 4.04
CA LEU A 57 -2.72 5.89 3.29
C LEU A 57 -1.57 5.17 2.61
N ILE A 58 -1.36 5.45 1.32
CA ILE A 58 -0.13 5.13 0.62
C ILE A 58 0.54 6.44 0.18
N LEU A 59 1.78 6.65 0.60
CA LEU A 59 2.51 7.88 0.33
C LEU A 59 3.96 7.60 -0.06
N ARG A 60 4.53 8.50 -0.85
CA ARG A 60 5.95 8.50 -1.22
C ARG A 60 6.46 9.94 -1.21
N LYS A 61 7.77 10.15 -1.38
CA LYS A 61 8.37 11.49 -1.51
C LYS A 61 7.60 12.40 -2.49
N THR A 62 7.27 11.89 -3.67
CA THR A 62 6.43 12.62 -4.64
C THR A 62 5.23 11.79 -5.08
N ARG A 63 4.08 12.45 -5.29
CA ARG A 63 2.88 11.79 -5.82
C ARG A 63 3.11 11.16 -7.20
N HIS A 64 3.99 11.77 -8.01
CA HIS A 64 4.36 11.29 -9.34
C HIS A 64 5.06 9.92 -9.27
N SER A 65 6.13 9.81 -8.47
CA SER A 65 6.87 8.57 -8.30
C SER A 65 5.98 7.44 -7.78
N LEU A 66 5.00 7.75 -6.93
CA LEU A 66 4.04 6.77 -6.44
C LEU A 66 3.13 6.22 -7.57
N THR A 67 2.66 7.09 -8.46
CA THR A 67 1.78 6.74 -9.59
C THR A 67 2.45 5.80 -10.58
N GLU A 68 3.74 5.99 -10.84
CA GLU A 68 4.49 5.22 -11.84
C GLU A 68 5.01 3.87 -11.32
N THR A 69 5.07 3.68 -10.01
CA THR A 69 5.70 2.50 -9.40
C THR A 69 4.69 1.63 -8.63
N ALA A 70 4.37 2.01 -7.40
CA ALA A 70 3.53 1.22 -6.50
C ALA A 70 2.09 1.11 -7.02
N LEU A 71 1.52 2.20 -7.58
CA LEU A 71 0.15 2.16 -8.10
C LEU A 71 0.01 1.33 -9.37
N VAL A 72 1.05 1.23 -10.19
CA VAL A 72 1.06 0.32 -11.34
C VAL A 72 0.95 -1.13 -10.86
N THR A 73 1.74 -1.49 -9.85
CA THR A 73 1.71 -2.83 -9.24
C THR A 73 0.36 -3.11 -8.58
N TRP A 74 -0.20 -2.11 -7.88
CA TRP A 74 -1.52 -2.19 -7.25
C TRP A 74 -2.63 -2.48 -8.27
N GLU A 75 -2.73 -1.69 -9.33
CA GLU A 75 -3.80 -1.87 -10.32
C GLU A 75 -3.61 -3.13 -11.17
N ARG A 76 -2.37 -3.40 -11.63
CA ARG A 76 -2.08 -4.52 -12.54
C ARG A 76 -2.07 -5.87 -11.82
N ASP A 77 -1.29 -5.97 -10.75
CA ASP A 77 -0.95 -7.24 -10.13
C ASP A 77 -1.91 -7.59 -8.99
N VAL A 78 -2.23 -6.62 -8.13
CA VAL A 78 -3.05 -6.84 -6.92
C VAL A 78 -4.54 -6.83 -7.23
N LEU A 79 -5.07 -5.74 -7.80
CA LEU A 79 -6.50 -5.64 -8.13
C LEU A 79 -6.87 -6.38 -9.42
N GLY A 80 -5.99 -6.29 -10.43
CA GLY A 80 -6.25 -6.79 -11.77
C GLY A 80 -6.97 -5.77 -12.67
N SER A 81 -6.66 -5.81 -13.96
CA SER A 81 -7.29 -5.00 -14.99
C SER A 81 -8.81 -5.26 -15.03
N GLY A 82 -9.61 -4.26 -14.66
CA GLY A 82 -11.07 -4.35 -14.64
C GLY A 82 -11.71 -4.47 -13.24
N HIS A 83 -10.93 -4.35 -12.16
CA HIS A 83 -11.51 -4.31 -10.81
C HIS A 83 -12.49 -3.14 -10.66
N PRO A 84 -13.65 -3.29 -9.99
CA PRO A 84 -14.65 -2.22 -9.84
C PRO A 84 -14.14 -0.97 -9.11
N MET A 85 -13.06 -1.11 -8.33
CA MET A 85 -12.33 0.04 -7.74
C MET A 85 -11.64 0.91 -8.80
N ILE A 86 -11.25 0.32 -9.93
CA ILE A 86 -10.58 1.00 -11.03
C ILE A 86 -11.65 1.54 -11.97
N THR A 87 -12.14 2.75 -11.69
CA THR A 87 -13.03 3.46 -12.61
C THR A 87 -12.29 3.76 -13.92
N PRO A 88 -12.73 3.27 -15.08
CA PRO A 88 -12.03 3.46 -16.37
C PRO A 88 -12.00 4.93 -16.82
N VAL A 89 -12.84 5.78 -16.22
CA VAL A 89 -13.00 7.21 -16.57
C VAL A 89 -11.87 8.09 -16.02
N ARG A 90 -11.17 7.67 -14.96
CA ARG A 90 -10.11 8.49 -14.34
C ARG A 90 -8.74 7.89 -14.55
N GLU A 91 -7.86 8.67 -15.16
CA GLU A 91 -6.43 8.39 -15.21
C GLU A 91 -5.86 8.19 -13.80
N ARG A 92 -4.87 7.32 -13.68
CA ARG A 92 -4.20 6.97 -12.41
C ARG A 92 -3.62 8.20 -11.70
N MET A 93 -3.16 9.19 -12.46
CA MET A 93 -2.67 10.48 -11.96
C MET A 93 -3.76 11.28 -11.23
N ASN A 94 -4.99 11.24 -11.72
CA ASN A 94 -6.13 11.98 -11.17
C ASN A 94 -6.93 11.19 -10.13
N ARG A 95 -6.41 10.02 -9.72
CA ARG A 95 -7.04 9.15 -8.74
C ARG A 95 -6.41 9.40 -7.37
N HIS A 96 -7.14 10.10 -6.51
CA HIS A 96 -6.69 10.42 -5.15
C HIS A 96 -7.02 9.32 -4.14
N GLU A 97 -7.97 8.44 -4.45
CA GLU A 97 -8.45 7.40 -3.54
C GLU A 97 -8.97 6.17 -4.29
N TYR A 98 -8.82 4.99 -3.67
CA TYR A 98 -9.46 3.74 -4.05
C TYR A 98 -10.51 3.37 -3.01
N LYS A 99 -11.76 3.22 -3.48
CA LYS A 99 -12.92 2.94 -2.61
C LYS A 99 -13.24 1.47 -2.62
N PHE A 100 -13.16 0.84 -1.46
CA PHE A 100 -13.54 -0.56 -1.32
C PHE A 100 -15.06 -0.74 -1.41
N PRO A 101 -15.54 -1.93 -1.80
CA PRO A 101 -16.97 -2.24 -1.75
C PRO A 101 -17.49 -2.03 -0.33
N VAL A 102 -18.71 -1.50 -0.24
CA VAL A 102 -19.34 -1.26 1.06
C VAL A 102 -19.61 -2.61 1.73
N LYS A 103 -19.17 -2.75 2.98
CA LYS A 103 -19.41 -3.93 3.82
C LYS A 103 -19.93 -3.44 5.15
N ASN A 104 -21.03 -4.03 5.64
CA ASN A 104 -21.69 -3.62 6.89
C ASN A 104 -22.05 -2.12 6.96
N GLY A 105 -22.42 -1.51 5.82
CA GLY A 105 -22.78 -0.08 5.74
C GLY A 105 -21.60 0.89 5.78
N GLN A 106 -20.37 0.40 5.94
CA GLN A 106 -19.16 1.21 5.98
C GLN A 106 -18.27 0.96 4.75
N ARG A 107 -17.45 1.95 4.41
CA ARG A 107 -16.55 1.92 3.24
C ARG A 107 -15.13 2.21 3.68
N SER A 108 -14.24 1.25 3.49
CA SER A 108 -12.80 1.48 3.61
C SER A 108 -12.26 2.20 2.38
N VAL A 109 -11.24 3.01 2.59
CA VAL A 109 -10.63 3.86 1.56
C VAL A 109 -9.12 3.76 1.63
N LEU A 110 -8.48 3.63 0.47
CA LEU A 110 -7.03 3.77 0.32
C LEU A 110 -6.73 5.08 -0.38
N VAL A 111 -6.20 6.04 0.36
CA VAL A 111 -5.84 7.37 -0.15
C VAL A 111 -4.39 7.37 -0.64
N THR A 112 -4.16 8.03 -1.76
CA THR A 112 -2.84 8.20 -2.36
C THR A 112 -2.35 9.63 -2.13
N ALA A 113 -1.19 9.78 -1.51
CA ALA A 113 -0.60 11.09 -1.26
C ALA A 113 0.89 11.11 -1.65
N GLY A 114 1.45 12.30 -1.70
CA GLY A 114 2.90 12.49 -1.73
C GLY A 114 3.28 13.55 -0.70
N LEU A 115 4.51 13.46 -0.20
CA LEU A 115 5.05 14.45 0.74
C LEU A 115 5.45 15.76 0.05
N ASP A 116 5.21 15.88 -1.26
CA ASP A 116 5.19 17.17 -1.95
C ASP A 116 4.09 18.11 -1.41
N LYS A 117 3.04 17.56 -0.77
CA LYS A 117 1.95 18.33 -0.14
C LYS A 117 1.58 17.72 1.22
N PRO A 118 2.43 17.90 2.26
CA PRO A 118 2.29 17.22 3.53
C PRO A 118 1.06 17.69 4.34
N ASP A 119 0.59 18.92 4.15
CA ASP A 119 -0.49 19.52 4.96
C ASP A 119 -1.76 18.65 5.05
N LYS A 120 -2.13 18.00 3.93
CA LYS A 120 -3.32 17.13 3.89
C LYS A 120 -3.11 15.79 4.57
N VAL A 121 -1.88 15.29 4.55
CA VAL A 121 -1.50 14.01 5.16
C VAL A 121 -1.50 14.15 6.68
N LEU A 122 -0.88 15.23 7.17
CA LEU A 122 -0.68 15.51 8.59
C LEU A 122 -1.98 15.91 9.31
N SER A 123 -2.92 16.53 8.60
CA SER A 123 -4.21 16.94 9.17
C SER A 123 -5.27 15.80 9.21
N SER A 124 -4.92 14.58 8.80
CA SER A 124 -5.86 13.47 8.70
C SER A 124 -5.42 12.29 9.56
N GLU A 125 -6.38 11.67 10.23
CA GLU A 125 -6.18 10.40 10.95
C GLU A 125 -6.19 9.22 9.96
N TRP A 126 -5.22 8.31 10.13
CA TRP A 126 -5.06 7.11 9.32
C TRP A 126 -4.96 5.87 10.20
N ASP A 127 -5.61 4.79 9.77
CA ASP A 127 -5.53 3.50 10.44
C ASP A 127 -4.30 2.69 9.99
N LEU A 128 -3.84 2.92 8.75
CA LEU A 128 -2.71 2.20 8.17
C LEU A 128 -1.95 3.13 7.24
N ILE A 129 -0.62 3.18 7.37
CA ILE A 129 0.23 3.99 6.50
C ILE A 129 1.23 3.06 5.79
N TYR A 130 1.36 3.21 4.48
CA TYR A 130 2.35 2.49 3.69
C TYR A 130 3.24 3.45 2.90
N VAL A 131 4.55 3.25 3.04
CA VAL A 131 5.57 4.11 2.46
C VAL A 131 6.54 3.28 1.60
N PRO A 132 6.22 3.04 0.31
CA PRO A 132 7.17 2.45 -0.62
C PRO A 132 8.43 3.32 -0.75
N GLU A 133 9.60 2.68 -0.85
CA GLU A 133 10.89 3.38 -1.08
C GLU A 133 11.17 4.53 -0.10
N ALA A 134 10.79 4.32 1.17
CA ALA A 134 11.03 5.26 2.26
C ALA A 134 12.52 5.59 2.53
N THR A 135 13.48 4.96 1.85
CA THR A 135 14.89 5.39 1.90
C THR A 135 15.10 6.80 1.37
N ASP A 136 14.18 7.31 0.54
CA ASP A 136 14.26 8.65 -0.03
C ASP A 136 13.74 9.75 0.93
N LEU A 137 13.24 9.36 2.11
CA LEU A 137 12.64 10.23 3.11
C LEU A 137 13.65 10.68 4.17
N GLU A 138 13.43 11.88 4.69
CA GLU A 138 14.19 12.38 5.82
C GLU A 138 13.60 11.87 7.14
N LEU A 139 14.42 11.87 8.19
CA LEU A 139 14.00 11.46 9.52
C LEU A 139 12.86 12.34 10.06
N THR A 140 12.89 13.63 9.74
CA THR A 140 11.86 14.62 10.11
C THR A 140 10.50 14.29 9.50
N ASP A 141 10.45 13.89 8.23
CA ASP A 141 9.22 13.42 7.58
C ASP A 141 8.67 12.17 8.30
N TRP A 142 9.58 11.28 8.70
CA TRP A 142 9.23 10.04 9.39
C TRP A 142 8.64 10.27 10.77
N GLU A 143 9.29 11.12 11.58
CA GLU A 143 8.81 11.49 12.92
C GLU A 143 7.44 12.14 12.84
N THR A 144 7.20 12.97 11.84
CA THR A 144 5.91 13.64 11.65
C THR A 144 4.78 12.65 11.30
N LEU A 145 5.08 11.62 10.50
CA LEU A 145 4.12 10.56 10.15
C LEU A 145 3.83 9.61 11.31
N GLY A 146 4.87 9.20 12.06
CA GLY A 146 4.76 8.25 13.16
C GLY A 146 4.15 8.86 14.43
N ALA A 147 4.46 10.11 14.74
CA ALA A 147 4.01 10.75 15.99
C ALA A 147 2.57 11.27 15.94
N GLY A 148 2.04 11.59 14.74
CA GLY A 148 0.80 12.37 14.61
C GLY A 148 -0.43 11.63 14.10
N CYS A 149 -0.29 10.60 13.24
CA CYS A 149 -1.40 10.24 12.35
C CYS A 149 -1.82 8.76 12.32
N ALA A 150 -1.06 7.82 12.88
CA ALA A 150 -1.33 6.38 12.74
C ALA A 150 -1.96 5.78 14.02
N ARG A 151 -3.17 5.23 13.90
CA ARG A 151 -3.89 4.57 15.02
C ARG A 151 -3.58 3.06 15.14
N TRP A 152 -3.14 2.40 14.07
CA TRP A 152 -2.87 0.96 14.00
C TRP A 152 -1.53 0.64 13.31
N PRO A 153 -0.94 -0.54 13.55
CA PRO A 153 0.37 -0.92 13.05
C PRO A 153 0.47 -1.01 11.53
N ALA A 154 1.24 -0.11 10.89
CA ALA A 154 2.08 -0.44 9.75
C ALA A 154 2.91 0.76 9.33
N LEU A 155 4.22 0.52 9.14
CA LEU A 155 5.06 1.40 8.35
C LEU A 155 6.25 0.62 7.80
N THR A 156 6.25 0.34 6.49
CA THR A 156 7.23 -0.55 5.85
C THR A 156 7.93 0.08 4.66
N ILE A 157 9.24 0.25 4.80
CA ILE A 157 10.18 0.73 3.76
C ILE A 157 10.64 -0.45 2.89
N SER A 158 10.93 -0.20 1.61
CA SER A 158 11.70 -1.11 0.75
C SER A 158 12.74 -0.30 -0.02
N SER A 159 14.03 -0.51 0.26
CA SER A 159 15.15 0.08 -0.47
C SER A 159 15.37 -0.57 -1.85
N SER A 160 16.01 0.17 -2.74
CA SER A 160 16.28 -0.15 -4.14
C SER A 160 17.66 -0.79 -4.34
N ALA A 161 17.71 -1.90 -5.11
CA ALA A 161 18.78 -2.24 -6.07
C ALA A 161 18.52 -3.63 -6.71
N THR A 162 18.56 -3.64 -8.05
CA THR A 162 18.67 -4.71 -9.06
C THR A 162 17.78 -5.97 -8.96
N ALA A 163 16.97 -6.14 -10.02
CA ALA A 163 15.80 -7.00 -10.09
C ALA A 163 16.06 -8.50 -10.32
N THR A 164 15.27 -9.35 -9.65
CA THR A 164 14.69 -10.57 -10.25
C THR A 164 13.23 -10.72 -9.81
N ARG A 165 12.32 -10.80 -10.78
CA ARG A 165 10.85 -10.80 -10.62
C ARG A 165 10.37 -12.05 -9.86
N PRO A 166 9.39 -11.97 -8.94
CA PRO A 166 8.80 -13.17 -8.35
C PRO A 166 8.00 -13.90 -9.44
N ARG A 167 8.23 -15.21 -9.58
CA ARG A 167 7.56 -16.05 -10.58
C ARG A 167 6.08 -16.22 -10.22
N ARG A 168 5.22 -15.91 -11.18
CA ARG A 168 3.79 -16.27 -11.18
C ARG A 168 3.71 -17.80 -11.23
N THR A 169 3.23 -18.44 -10.18
CA THR A 169 2.87 -19.86 -10.24
C THR A 169 1.53 -19.96 -10.95
N THR A 170 1.57 -20.35 -12.22
CA THR A 170 0.38 -20.89 -12.89
C THR A 170 0.15 -22.27 -12.30
N GLY A 171 -0.94 -22.42 -11.55
CA GLY A 171 -1.45 -23.67 -11.01
C GLY A 171 -2.97 -23.60 -11.03
#